data_AF-A0A550D2T6-F1
#
_entry.id   AF-A0A550D2T6-F1
#
_cell.length_a   1.000
_cell.length_b   1.000
_cell.length_c   1.000
_cell.angle_alpha   90.00
_cell.angle_beta   90.00
_cell.angle_gamma   90.00
#
_symmetry.space_group_name_H-M   'P 1'
#
loop_
_entity.id
_entity.type
_entity.pdbx_description
1 polymer ?
#
loop_
_entity_poly.entity_id
_entity_poly.type
_entity_poly.pdbx_seq_one_letter_code
_entity_poly.pdbx_strand_id
1 'polypeptide(L)' 'MIAIITGASKGIGRATAELLKNNGYTVISISRTKPDIGDVTYTVDV' A
#
# COMPACT_ATOMS: atom_id res chain seq x y z
N MET A 1 -8.86 3.56 11.21
CA MET A 1 -7.73 4.48 10.94
C MET A 1 -7.32 4.31 9.48
N ILE A 2 -6.85 5.36 8.81
CA ILE A 2 -6.39 5.28 7.40
C ILE A 2 -4.86 5.35 7.38
N ALA A 3 -4.22 4.48 6.59
CA ALA A 3 -2.78 4.50 6.35
C ALA A 3 -2.48 4.67 4.85
N ILE A 4 -1.63 5.64 4.52
CA ILE A 4 -1.17 5.88 3.15
C ILE A 4 0.27 5.38 3.05
N ILE A 5 0.53 4.53 2.05
CA ILE A 5 1.82 3.85 1.90
C ILE A 5 2.34 4.09 0.49
N THR A 6 3.46 4.80 0.38
CA THR A 6 4.22 4.95 -0.87
C THR A 6 5.22 3.80 -1.01
N GLY A 7 5.58 3.44 -2.25
CA GLY A 7 6.46 2.29 -2.48
C GLY A 7 5.85 0.93 -2.11
N ALA A 8 4.52 0.85 -1.99
CA ALA A 8 3.76 -0.34 -1.61
C ALA A 8 3.81 -1.53 -2.60
N SER A 9 4.44 -1.38 -3.77
CA SER A 9 4.47 -2.44 -4.79
C SER A 9 5.39 -3.63 -4.46
N LYS A 10 6.46 -3.42 -3.67
CA LYS A 10 7.48 -4.46 -3.38
C LYS A 10 8.14 -4.21 -2.02
N GLY A 11 8.87 -5.21 -1.52
CA GLY A 11 9.76 -5.08 -0.36
C GLY A 11 9.06 -4.60 0.91
N ILE A 12 9.72 -3.70 1.65
CA ILE A 12 9.24 -3.21 2.95
C ILE A 12 7.89 -2.50 2.82
N GLY A 13 7.68 -1.68 1.78
CA GLY A 13 6.41 -0.96 1.58
C GLY A 13 5.23 -1.92 1.44
N ARG A 14 5.41 -3.02 0.68
CA ARG A 14 4.39 -4.07 0.54
C ARG A 14 4.13 -4.80 1.87
N ALA A 15 5.19 -5.17 2.60
CA ALA A 15 5.06 -5.84 3.89
C ALA A 15 4.35 -4.97 4.94
N THR A 16 4.62 -3.66 4.94
CA THR A 16 3.92 -2.70 5.82
C THR A 16 2.44 -2.60 5.47
N ALA A 17 2.09 -2.61 4.18
CA ALA A 17 0.69 -2.59 3.74
C ALA A 17 -0.07 -3.83 4.22
N GLU A 18 0.58 -5.00 4.15
CA GLU A 18 0.03 -6.26 4.66
C GLU A 18 -0.18 -6.22 6.18
N LEU A 19 0.84 -5.81 6.93
CA LEU A 19 0.77 -5.70 8.39
C LEU A 19 -0.36 -4.77 8.85
N LEU A 20 -0.45 -3.57 8.26
CA LEU A 20 -1.47 -2.59 8.65
C LEU A 20 -2.88 -3.06 8.29
N LYS A 21 -3.04 -3.72 7.14
CA LYS A 21 -4.32 -4.30 6.75
C LYS A 21 -4.77 -5.40 7.72
N ASN A 22 -3.85 -6.28 8.11
CA ASN A 22 -4.10 -7.33 9.12
C ASN A 22 -4.45 -6.74 10.50
N ASN A 23 -3.99 -5.52 10.81
CA ASN A 23 -4.31 -4.80 12.04
C ASN A 23 -5.59 -3.94 11.92
N GLY A 24 -6.38 -4.07 10.86
CA GLY A 24 -7.67 -3.39 10.69
C GLY A 24 -7.59 -1.95 10.18
N TYR A 25 -6.47 -1.54 9.60
CA TYR A 25 -6.37 -0.24 8.94
C TYR A 25 -7.00 -0.29 7.55
N THR A 26 -7.61 0.82 7.13
CA THR A 26 -7.89 1.06 5.71
C THR A 26 -6.59 1.51 5.04
N VAL A 27 -6.09 0.71 4.11
CA VAL A 27 -4.77 0.92 3.49
C VAL A 27 -4.91 1.49 2.09
N ILE A 28 -4.25 2.61 1.83
CA ILE A 28 -4.12 3.23 0.51
C ILE A 28 -2.68 3.02 0.04
N SER A 29 -2.51 2.18 -0.99
CA SER A 29 -1.21 1.80 -1.53
C SER A 29 -0.90 2.59 -2.80
N ILE A 30 0.26 3.24 -2.86
CA ILE A 30 0.68 4.11 -3.96
C ILE A 30 2.06 3.69 -4.44
N SER A 31 2.25 3.51 -5.75
CA SER A 31 3.56 3.18 -6.36
C SER A 31 3.60 3.44 -7.87
N ARG A 32 4.81 3.48 -8.44
CA ARG A 32 5.02 3.52 -9.90
C ARG A 32 4.66 2.20 -10.59
N THR A 33 5.04 1.08 -9.97
CA THR A 33 4.52 -0.24 -10.34
C THR A 33 3.21 -0.48 -9.61
N LYS A 34 2.20 -1.06 -10.27
CA LYS A 34 0.90 -1.35 -9.67
C LYS A 34 1.06 -2.18 -8.37
N PRO A 35 0.57 -1.69 -7.21
CA PRO A 35 0.52 -2.48 -5.98
C PRO A 35 -0.44 -3.67 -6.10
N ASP A 36 -0.11 -4.78 -5.44
CA ASP A 36 -0.94 -5.98 -5.33
C ASP A 36 -1.79 -6.03 -4.06
N ILE A 37 -1.56 -5.10 -3.11
CA ILE A 37 -2.23 -5.04 -1.81
C ILE A 37 -2.70 -3.63 -1.46
N GLY A 38 -3.82 -3.51 -0.74
CA GLY A 38 -4.46 -2.27 -0.33
C GLY A 38 -5.98 -2.39 -0.40
N ASP A 39 -6.71 -1.48 0.23
CA ASP A 39 -8.16 -1.29 -0.02
C ASP A 39 -8.39 -0.35 -1.19
N VAL A 40 -7.47 0.61 -1.36
CA VAL A 40 -7.37 1.45 -2.55
C VAL A 40 -5.94 1.36 -3.07
N THR A 41 -5.78 1.22 -4.39
CA THR A 41 -4.46 1.17 -5.03
C THR A 41 -4.35 2.26 -6.08
N TYR A 42 -3.24 3.00 -6.07
CA TYR A 42 -2.91 4.01 -7.06
C TYR A 42 -1.59 3.66 -7.74
N THR A 43 -1.64 3.64 -9.06
CA THR A 43 -0.43 3.65 -9.88
C THR A 43 -0.17 5.09 -10.30
N VAL A 44 1.01 5.62 -10.03
CA VAL A 44 1.37 7.01 -10.32
C VAL A 44 2.64 7.07 -11.15
N ASP A 45 2.69 7.98 -12.11
CA ASP A 45 3.87 8.28 -12.90
C ASP A 45 4.55 9.52 -12.30
N VAL A 46 5.56 9.30 -11.45
CA VAL A 46 6.34 10.33 -10.75
C VAL A 46 7.83 10.07 -10.86
#